data_AF-A0A1B8RSX7-F1
#
_entry.id   AF-A0A1B8RSX7-F1
#
_cell.length_a   1.000
_cell.length_b   1.000
_cell.length_c   1.000
_cell.angle_alpha   90.00
_cell.angle_beta   90.00
_cell.angle_gamma   90.00
#
_symmetry.space_group_name_H-M   'P 1'
#
loop_
_entity.id
_entity.type
_entity.pdbx_description
1 polymer ?
#
loop_
_entity_poly.entity_id
_entity_poly.type
_entity_poly.pdbx_seq_one_letter_code
_entity_poly.pdbx_strand_id
1 'polypeptide(L)'
;MGYSPSLFWDSSLQEVYDLIDSYNRRKKNEINELEGKLKAEISLNAVLARQIGEYVASLFNKEAQLTPLNKFFPSLFAEDKEEVNNDMALYKARMEEYAYRHNQKLRKEE
;
A
#
# COMPACT_ATOMS: atom_id res chain seq x y z
N MET A 1 -25.04 45.58 -32.47
CA MET A 1 -25.25 45.94 -31.05
C MET A 1 -24.03 45.47 -30.29
N GLY A 2 -23.37 46.37 -29.55
CA GLY A 2 -22.20 46.04 -28.73
C GLY A 2 -22.60 45.59 -27.33
N TYR A 3 -21.70 44.88 -26.65
CA TYR A 3 -21.88 44.54 -25.23
C TYR A 3 -22.03 45.80 -24.39
N SER A 4 -22.86 45.75 -23.33
CA SER A 4 -22.94 46.87 -22.41
C SER A 4 -21.60 46.99 -21.65
N PRO A 5 -21.14 48.21 -21.35
CA PRO A 5 -19.94 48.39 -20.55
C PRO A 5 -20.00 47.71 -19.18
N SER A 6 -21.20 47.58 -18.58
CA SER A 6 -21.35 46.88 -17.29
C SER A 6 -21.07 45.39 -17.41
N LEU A 7 -21.57 44.74 -18.46
CA LEU A 7 -21.36 43.31 -18.70
C LEU A 7 -19.87 42.98 -18.92
N PHE A 8 -19.12 43.88 -19.56
CA PHE A 8 -17.67 43.77 -19.68
C PHE A 8 -17.01 43.70 -18.30
N TRP A 9 -17.30 44.67 -17.42
CA TRP A 9 -16.72 44.72 -16.09
C TRP A 9 -17.13 43.52 -15.22
N ASP A 10 -18.40 43.11 -15.24
CA ASP A 10 -18.88 41.97 -14.47
C ASP A 10 -18.18 40.67 -14.89
N SER A 11 -18.04 40.45 -16.21
CA SER A 11 -17.38 39.26 -16.75
C SER A 11 -15.89 39.25 -16.46
N SER A 12 -15.21 40.39 -16.64
CA SER A 12 -13.77 40.50 -16.36
C SER A 12 -13.44 40.34 -14.87
N LEU A 13 -14.28 40.88 -13.98
CA LEU A 13 -14.11 40.69 -12.54
C LEU A 13 -14.32 39.23 -12.15
N GLN A 14 -15.33 38.56 -12.72
CA GLN A 14 -15.57 37.14 -12.47
C GLN A 14 -14.38 36.27 -12.89
N GLU A 15 -13.80 36.53 -14.07
CA GLU A 15 -12.61 35.81 -14.54
C GLU A 15 -11.41 36.00 -13.59
N VAL A 16 -11.20 37.21 -13.09
CA VAL A 16 -10.15 37.50 -12.11
C VAL A 16 -10.38 36.72 -10.81
N TYR A 17 -11.62 36.66 -10.31
CA TYR A 17 -11.95 35.85 -9.14
C TYR A 17 -11.69 34.35 -9.38
N ASP A 18 -12.12 33.83 -10.52
CA ASP A 18 -11.92 32.42 -10.88
C ASP A 18 -10.42 32.06 -10.97
N LEU A 19 -9.59 32.97 -11.48
CA LEU A 19 -8.12 32.82 -11.50
C LEU A 19 -7.53 32.79 -10.09
N ILE A 20 -7.96 33.71 -9.22
CA ILE A 20 -7.53 33.75 -7.81
C ILE A 20 -7.91 32.44 -7.11
N ASP A 21 -9.14 31.97 -7.29
CA ASP A 21 -9.62 30.73 -6.68
C ASP A 21 -8.92 29.49 -7.22
N SER A 22 -8.64 29.45 -8.52
CA SER A 22 -7.81 28.39 -9.13
C SER A 22 -6.41 28.37 -8.53
N TYR A 23 -5.77 29.52 -8.40
CA TYR A 23 -4.45 29.65 -7.78
C TYR A 23 -4.46 29.19 -6.32
N ASN A 24 -5.45 29.63 -5.54
CA ASN A 24 -5.59 29.24 -4.13
C ASN A 24 -5.79 27.73 -3.97
N ARG A 25 -6.61 27.10 -4.81
CA ARG A 25 -6.80 25.64 -4.82
C ARG A 25 -5.49 24.91 -5.11
N ARG A 26 -4.73 25.37 -6.11
CA ARG A 26 -3.41 24.79 -6.43
C ARG A 26 -2.45 24.91 -5.25
N LYS A 27 -2.34 26.10 -4.66
CA LYS A 27 -1.47 26.32 -3.49
C LYS A 27 -1.86 25.46 -2.30
N LYS A 28 -3.16 25.30 -2.03
CA LYS A 28 -3.65 24.40 -0.98
C LYS A 28 -3.25 22.94 -1.25
N ASN A 29 -3.38 22.48 -2.50
CA ASN A 29 -2.98 21.12 -2.85
C ASN A 29 -1.46 20.91 -2.70
N GLU A 30 -0.65 21.89 -3.13
CA GLU A 30 0.81 21.87 -2.94
C GLU A 30 1.19 21.78 -1.46
N ILE A 31 0.54 22.58 -0.60
CA ILE A 31 0.76 22.54 0.85
C ILE A 31 0.37 21.17 1.43
N ASN A 32 -0.79 20.65 1.07
CA ASN A 32 -1.25 19.34 1.54
C ASN A 32 -0.30 18.21 1.13
N GLU A 33 0.26 18.28 -0.09
CA GLU A 33 1.25 17.31 -0.57
C GLU A 33 2.55 17.40 0.24
N LEU A 34 3.04 18.61 0.50
CA LEU A 34 4.22 18.85 1.33
C LEU A 34 4.01 18.35 2.77
N GLU A 35 2.86 18.64 3.37
CA GLU A 35 2.50 18.13 4.70
C GLU A 35 2.43 16.60 4.72
N GLY A 36 1.87 15.99 3.68
CA GLY A 36 1.81 14.53 3.54
C GLY A 36 3.21 13.91 3.49
N LYS A 37 4.11 14.49 2.69
CA LYS A 37 5.52 14.07 2.60
C LYS A 37 6.23 14.23 3.95
N LEU A 38 6.10 15.38 4.59
CA LEU A 38 6.72 15.63 5.89
C LEU A 38 6.23 14.65 6.96
N LYS A 39 4.92 14.37 7.01
CA LYS A 39 4.35 13.38 7.94
C LYS A 39 4.89 11.98 7.68
N ALA A 40 5.04 11.60 6.41
CA ALA A 40 5.63 10.31 6.04
C ALA A 40 7.10 10.22 6.48
N GLU A 41 7.91 11.24 6.20
CA GLU A 41 9.32 11.30 6.60
C GLU A 41 9.50 11.20 8.13
N ILE A 42 8.72 11.97 8.90
CA ILE A 42 8.76 11.93 10.37
C ILE A 42 8.39 10.52 10.87
N SER A 43 7.37 9.91 10.29
CA SER A 43 6.92 8.56 10.66
C SER A 43 8.00 7.51 10.36
N LEU A 44 8.62 7.57 9.19
CA LEU A 44 9.73 6.68 8.81
C LEU A 44 10.94 6.87 9.73
N ASN A 45 11.29 8.10 10.08
CA ASN A 45 12.39 8.38 11.01
C ASN A 45 12.11 7.83 12.41
N ALA A 46 10.87 7.94 12.90
CA ALA A 46 10.48 7.37 14.19
C ALA A 46 10.56 5.83 14.19
N VAL A 47 10.11 5.18 13.10
CA VAL A 47 10.23 3.73 12.92
C VAL A 47 11.70 3.31 12.84
N LEU A 48 12.52 4.02 12.07
CA LEU A 48 13.95 3.74 11.96
C LEU A 48 14.66 3.86 13.32
N ALA A 49 14.40 4.92 14.08
CA ALA A 49 14.98 5.10 15.41
C ALA A 49 14.61 3.94 16.35
N ARG A 50 13.35 3.48 16.28
CA ARG A 50 12.90 2.30 17.03
C ARG A 50 13.62 1.04 16.59
N GLN A 51 13.74 0.79 15.29
CA GLN A 51 14.43 -0.38 14.75
C GLN A 51 15.90 -0.40 15.16
N ILE A 52 16.60 0.74 15.10
CA ILE A 52 17.98 0.86 15.61
C ILE A 52 18.01 0.47 17.09
N GLY A 53 17.08 0.97 17.91
CA GLY A 53 16.96 0.58 19.31
C GLY A 53 16.74 -0.92 19.51
N GLU A 54 15.87 -1.55 18.73
CA GLU A 54 15.62 -3.00 18.75
C GLU A 54 16.87 -3.80 18.36
N TYR A 55 17.59 -3.38 17.31
CA TYR A 55 18.85 -4.00 16.89
C TYR A 55 19.93 -3.86 17.96
N VAL A 56 20.10 -2.67 18.55
CA VAL A 56 21.06 -2.47 19.65
C VAL A 56 20.69 -3.34 20.84
N ALA A 57 19.41 -3.40 21.23
CA ALA A 57 18.95 -4.28 22.31
C ALA A 57 19.25 -5.76 22.03
N SER A 58 19.12 -6.21 20.78
CA SER A 58 19.45 -7.59 20.38
C SER A 58 20.91 -7.98 20.53
N LEU A 59 21.82 -7.00 20.54
CA LEU A 59 23.25 -7.25 20.81
C LEU A 59 23.51 -7.58 22.29
N PHE A 60 22.68 -7.05 23.20
CA PHE A 60 22.84 -7.22 24.65
C PHE A 60 21.90 -8.27 25.25
N ASN A 61 20.78 -8.59 24.59
CA ASN A 61 19.82 -9.59 25.02
C ASN A 61 19.40 -10.49 23.86
N LYS A 62 19.65 -11.80 23.97
CA LYS A 62 19.27 -12.80 22.96
C LYS A 62 17.77 -13.04 22.84
N GLU A 63 16.99 -12.60 23.83
CA GLU A 63 15.52 -12.67 23.81
C GLU A 63 14.86 -11.44 23.17
N ALA A 64 15.65 -10.42 22.79
CA ALA A 64 15.10 -9.23 22.17
C ALA A 64 14.44 -9.58 20.82
N GLN A 65 13.15 -9.28 20.70
CA GLN A 65 12.39 -9.51 19.48
C GLN A 65 12.53 -8.32 18.54
N LEU A 66 12.98 -8.58 17.32
CA LEU A 66 13.01 -7.61 16.25
C LEU A 66 11.63 -7.53 15.61
N THR A 67 11.07 -6.33 15.52
CA THR A 67 9.77 -6.13 14.88
C THR A 67 9.97 -6.13 13.35
N PRO A 68 9.35 -7.07 12.61
CA PRO A 68 9.44 -7.10 11.15
C PRO A 68 8.69 -5.91 10.53
N LEU A 69 9.16 -5.47 9.36
CA LEU A 69 8.66 -4.27 8.67
C LEU A 69 7.16 -4.32 8.35
N ASN A 70 6.65 -5.50 8.02
CA ASN A 70 5.23 -5.74 7.77
C ASN A 70 4.32 -5.45 8.98
N LYS A 71 4.83 -5.51 10.22
CA LYS A 71 4.06 -5.10 11.40
C LYS A 71 3.98 -3.58 11.56
N PHE A 72 4.97 -2.84 11.06
CA PHE A 72 4.94 -1.38 11.07
C PHE A 72 4.04 -0.82 9.97
N PHE A 73 4.02 -1.46 8.80
CA PHE A 73 3.24 -1.01 7.65
C PHE A 73 2.35 -2.12 7.07
N PRO A 74 1.40 -2.66 7.86
CA PRO A 74 0.63 -3.84 7.48
C PRO A 74 -0.19 -3.67 6.21
N SER A 75 -0.67 -2.45 5.93
CA SER A 75 -1.41 -2.13 4.71
C SER A 75 -0.52 -2.08 3.46
N LEU A 76 0.76 -1.73 3.59
CA LEU A 76 1.70 -1.66 2.45
C LEU A 76 2.22 -3.05 2.04
N PHE A 77 2.27 -3.99 2.99
CA PHE A 77 2.78 -5.35 2.79
C PHE A 77 1.66 -6.41 2.87
N ALA A 78 0.40 -6.01 2.70
CA ALA A 78 -0.75 -6.92 2.78
C ALA A 78 -0.83 -7.91 1.61
N GLU A 79 -0.39 -7.48 0.42
CA GLU A 79 -0.44 -8.26 -0.83
C GLU A 79 0.73 -9.24 -0.98
N ASP A 80 1.81 -9.07 -0.20
CA ASP A 80 2.96 -10.00 -0.17
C ASP A 80 2.67 -11.32 0.56
N LYS A 81 1.46 -11.47 1.12
CA LYS A 81 0.97 -12.79 1.50
C LYS A 81 0.61 -13.51 0.21
N GLU A 82 1.59 -14.19 -0.37
CA GLU A 82 1.35 -15.26 -1.34
C GLU A 82 0.06 -15.97 -0.94
N GLU A 83 -0.94 -15.94 -1.83
CA GLU A 83 -2.02 -16.89 -1.77
C GLU A 83 -1.34 -18.26 -1.65
N VAL A 84 -1.40 -18.86 -0.46
CA VAL A 84 -0.94 -20.23 -0.25
C VAL A 84 -1.67 -21.04 -1.28
N ASN A 85 -0.98 -21.39 -2.37
CA ASN A 85 -1.58 -21.96 -3.56
C ASN A 85 -2.02 -23.39 -3.22
N ASN A 86 -3.21 -23.49 -2.62
CA ASN A 86 -3.85 -24.74 -2.21
C ASN A 86 -4.07 -25.66 -3.42
N ASP A 87 -4.00 -25.15 -4.65
CA ASP A 87 -4.13 -25.97 -5.85
C ASP A 87 -2.97 -26.97 -5.97
N MET A 88 -1.76 -26.62 -5.52
CA MET A 88 -0.63 -27.55 -5.53
C MET A 88 -0.85 -28.70 -4.53
N ALA A 89 -1.40 -28.40 -3.35
CA ALA A 89 -1.73 -29.41 -2.35
C ALA A 89 -2.89 -30.31 -2.81
N LEU A 90 -3.94 -29.72 -3.39
CA LEU A 90 -5.06 -30.44 -3.98
C LEU A 90 -4.64 -31.32 -5.16
N TYR A 91 -3.73 -30.84 -6.00
CA TYR A 91 -3.19 -31.60 -7.14
C TYR A 91 -2.41 -32.83 -6.67
N LYS A 92 -1.54 -32.68 -5.66
CA LYS A 92 -0.80 -33.80 -5.06
C LYS A 92 -1.74 -34.85 -4.47
N ALA A 93 -2.76 -34.44 -3.72
CA ALA A 93 -3.75 -35.35 -3.14
C ALA A 93 -4.52 -36.13 -4.22
N ARG A 94 -4.92 -35.48 -5.32
CA ARG A 94 -5.59 -36.13 -6.46
C ARG A 94 -4.68 -37.16 -7.15
N MET A 95 -3.39 -36.83 -7.30
CA MET A 95 -2.41 -37.74 -7.90
C MET A 95 -2.16 -38.99 -7.02
N GLU A 96 -2.08 -38.82 -5.70
CA GLU A 96 -1.95 -39.94 -4.77
C GLU A 96 -3.18 -40.87 -4.79
N GLU A 97 -4.39 -40.29 -4.81
CA GLU A 97 -5.63 -41.07 -4.92
C GLU A 97 -5.69 -41.85 -6.25
N TYR A 98 -5.28 -41.22 -7.35
CA TYR A 98 -5.20 -41.87 -8.66
C TYR A 98 -4.21 -43.05 -8.66
N ALA A 99 -2.99 -42.84 -8.17
CA ALA A 99 -1.96 -43.88 -8.09
C ALA A 99 -2.42 -45.06 -7.23
N TYR A 100 -3.07 -44.79 -6.09
CA TYR A 100 -3.62 -45.82 -5.22
C TYR A 100 -4.68 -46.67 -5.92
N ARG A 101 -5.64 -46.02 -6.59
CA ARG A 101 -6.69 -46.70 -7.36
C ARG A 101 -6.13 -47.55 -8.49
N HIS A 102 -5.13 -47.04 -9.21
CA HIS A 102 -4.49 -47.75 -10.31
C HIS A 102 -3.78 -49.02 -9.83
N ASN A 103 -3.02 -48.92 -8.74
CA ASN A 103 -2.30 -50.06 -8.15
C ASN A 103 -3.26 -51.11 -7.56
N GLN A 104 -4.38 -50.68 -6.98
CA GLN A 104 -5.45 -51.57 -6.51
C GLN A 104 -6.09 -52.38 -7.65
N LYS A 105 -6.23 -51.80 -8.85
CA LYS A 105 -6.77 -52.52 -10.02
C LYS A 105 -5.78 -53.55 -10.54
N LEU A 106 -4.51 -53.18 -10.70
CA LEU A 106 -3.45 -54.11 -11.12
C LEU A 106 -3.35 -55.32 -10.18
N ARG A 107 -3.42 -55.12 -8.85
CA ARG A 107 -3.37 -56.21 -7.86
C ARG A 107 -4.60 -57.14 -7.86
N LYS A 108 -5.69 -56.77 -8.54
CA LYS A 108 -6.90 -57.61 -8.66
C LYS A 108 -6.95 -58.37 -9.98
N GLU A 109 -6.09 -58.01 -10.93
CA GLU A 109 -5.99 -58.64 -12.25
C GLU A 109 -4.84 -59.69 -12.32
N GLU A 110 -3.98 -59.75 -11.28
CA GLU A 110 -3.07 -60.88 -10.96
C GLU A 110 -3.76 -61.93 -10.06
#